data_AF-A0A954F5E4-F1
#
_entry.id   AF-A0A954F5E4-F1
#
_cell.length_a   1.000
_cell.length_b   1.000
_cell.length_c   1.000
_cell.angle_alpha   90.00
_cell.angle_beta   90.00
_cell.angle_gamma   90.00
#
_symmetry.space_group_name_H-M   'P 1'
#
loop_
_entity.id
_entity.type
_entity.pdbx_description
1 polymer ?
#
loop_
_entity_poly.entity_id
_entity_poly.type
_entity_poly.pdbx_seq_one_letter_code
_entity_poly.pdbx_strand_id
1 'polypeptide(L)' 'SVFPRSICVQATRDCIERPGIRCAPTIGLLQLTEMRDQAQARLGEAFNPNAFHRKLLAESLFPIPQLREAILLWSLDQL' A
#
# COMPACT_ATOMS: atom_id res chain seq x y z
N SER A 1 -6.21 -1.85 26.21
CA SER A 1 -4.89 -1.33 26.61
C SER A 1 -4.93 0.18 26.58
N VAL A 2 -4.40 0.85 27.60
CA VAL A 2 -4.26 2.32 27.59
C VAL A 2 -2.92 2.65 26.94
N PHE A 3 -2.92 3.49 25.91
CA PHE A 3 -1.67 3.95 25.32
C PHE A 3 -0.90 4.83 26.31
N PRO A 4 0.42 4.64 26.48
CA PRO A 4 1.25 5.53 27.29
C PRO A 4 1.08 7.00 26.88
N ARG A 5 0.98 7.91 27.86
CA ARG A 5 0.82 9.35 27.61
C ARG A 5 1.87 9.90 26.65
N SER A 6 3.11 9.41 26.75
CA SER A 6 4.22 9.80 25.86
C SER A 6 3.92 9.51 24.38
N ILE A 7 3.28 8.37 24.07
CA ILE A 7 2.89 8.01 22.71
C ILE A 7 1.81 8.95 22.19
N CYS A 8 0.82 9.28 23.02
CA CYS A 8 -0.24 10.21 22.63
C CYS A 8 0.32 11.61 22.36
N VAL A 9 1.21 12.12 23.22
CA VAL A 9 1.85 13.43 23.03
C VAL A 9 2.66 13.48 21.74
N GLN A 10 3.47 12.45 21.46
CA GLN A 10 4.23 12.39 20.22
C GLN A 10 3.32 12.29 18.99
N ALA A 11 2.24 11.51 19.06
CA ALA A 11 1.26 11.43 17.98
C ALA A 11 0.60 12.78 17.68
N THR A 12 0.24 13.53 18.72
CA THR A 12 -0.29 14.89 18.56
C THR A 12 0.74 15.81 17.90
N ARG A 13 2.00 15.75 18.33
CA ARG A 13 3.09 16.52 17.73
C ARG A 13 3.25 16.20 16.24
N ASP A 14 3.28 14.93 15.89
CA ASP A 14 3.41 14.47 14.51
C ASP A 14 2.28 15.02 13.62
N CYS A 15 1.04 15.05 14.11
CA CYS A 15 -0.09 15.61 13.37
C CYS A 15 0.03 17.12 13.10
N ILE A 16 0.68 17.86 14.00
CA ILE A 16 0.85 19.31 13.90
C ILE A 16 2.06 19.65 13.02
N GLU A 17 3.20 19.02 13.27
CA GLU A 17 4.47 19.33 12.61
C GLU A 17 4.57 18.69 11.21
N ARG A 18 3.94 17.53 11.01
CA ARG A 18 4.01 16.71 9.79
C ARG A 18 2.63 16.19 9.41
N PRO A 19 1.71 17.08 9.01
CA PRO A 19 0.33 16.71 8.73
C PRO A 19 0.26 15.53 7.74
N GLY A 20 -0.59 14.54 8.07
CA GLY A 20 -0.77 13.33 7.27
C GLY A 20 0.17 12.16 7.60
N ILE A 21 1.28 12.36 8.32
CA ILE A 21 2.25 11.29 8.59
C ILE A 21 1.65 10.11 9.38
N ARG A 22 0.70 10.40 10.27
CA ARG A 22 0.02 9.37 11.09
C ARG A 22 -1.00 8.56 10.30
N CYS A 23 -1.50 9.10 9.19
CA CYS A 23 -2.44 8.41 8.31
C CYS A 23 -1.72 7.57 7.24
N ALA A 24 -0.48 7.94 6.89
CA ALA A 24 0.26 7.34 5.79
C ALA A 24 0.38 5.80 5.85
N PRO A 25 0.67 5.15 7.01
CA PRO A 25 0.77 3.69 7.06
C PRO A 25 -0.55 2.99 6.73
N THR A 26 -1.66 3.48 7.29
CA THR A 26 -2.99 2.91 7.05
C THR A 26 -3.44 3.15 5.62
N ILE A 27 -3.25 4.37 5.09
CA ILE A 27 -3.58 4.68 3.70
C ILE A 27 -2.76 3.80 2.75
N GLY A 28 -1.45 3.66 2.98
CA GLY A 28 -0.59 2.80 2.18
C GLY A 28 -1.06 1.34 2.18
N LEU A 29 -1.36 0.78 3.36
CA LEU A 29 -1.89 -0.58 3.49
C LEU A 29 -3.21 -0.77 2.73
N LEU A 30 -4.14 0.17 2.85
CA LEU A 30 -5.44 0.10 2.15
C LEU A 30 -5.25 0.11 0.63
N GLN A 31 -4.38 0.99 0.13
CA GLN A 31 -4.08 1.10 -1.31
C GLN A 31 -3.39 -0.16 -1.84
N LEU A 32 -2.45 -0.74 -1.09
CA LEU A 32 -1.79 -2.00 -1.44
C LEU A 32 -2.76 -3.18 -1.47
N THR A 33 -3.67 -3.25 -0.50
CA THR A 33 -4.72 -4.27 -0.45
C THR A 33 -5.66 -4.14 -1.64
N GLU A 34 -6.11 -2.92 -1.95
CA GLU A 34 -6.98 -2.67 -3.09
C GLU A 34 -6.33 -3.06 -4.42
N MET A 35 -5.05 -2.73 -4.62
CA MET A 35 -4.30 -3.14 -5.82
C MET A 35 -4.23 -4.67 -5.96
N ARG A 36 -4.02 -5.38 -4.85
CA ARG A 36 -4.02 -6.85 -4.84
C ARG A 36 -5.39 -7.40 -5.20
N ASP A 37 -6.45 -6.88 -4.59
CA ASP A 37 -7.82 -7.34 -4.84
C ASP A 37 -8.22 -7.12 -6.30
N GLN A 38 -7.83 -5.98 -6.88
CA GLN A 38 -8.05 -5.66 -8.30
C GLN A 38 -7.28 -6.61 -9.22
N ALA A 39 -6.02 -6.91 -8.93
CA ALA A 39 -5.21 -7.84 -9.71
C ALA A 39 -5.77 -9.28 -9.61
N GLN A 40 -6.20 -9.70 -8.42
CA GLN A 40 -6.81 -11.01 -8.21
C GLN A 40 -8.16 -11.14 -8.93
N ALA A 41 -9.02 -10.12 -8.85
CA ALA A 41 -10.28 -10.10 -9.57
C ALA A 41 -10.09 -10.14 -11.09
N ARG A 42 -9.04 -9.50 -11.60
CA ARG A 42 -8.72 -9.47 -13.04
C ARG A 42 -8.19 -10.81 -13.55
N LEU A 43 -7.23 -11.42 -12.82
CA LEU A 43 -6.53 -12.62 -13.27
C LEU A 43 -7.25 -13.92 -12.89
N GLY A 44 -8.18 -13.89 -11.94
CA GLY A 44 -8.92 -15.07 -11.51
C GLY A 44 -7.99 -16.20 -11.06
N GLU A 45 -8.17 -17.39 -11.61
CA GLU A 45 -7.34 -18.57 -11.29
C GLU A 45 -5.86 -18.42 -11.70
N ALA A 46 -5.56 -17.53 -12.66
CA ALA A 46 -4.19 -17.25 -13.07
C ALA A 46 -3.44 -16.33 -12.07
N PHE A 47 -4.14 -15.77 -11.08
CA PHE A 47 -3.51 -14.89 -10.09
C PHE A 47 -2.45 -15.63 -9.26
N ASN A 48 -1.20 -15.17 -9.35
CA ASN A 48 -0.10 -15.68 -8.54
C ASN A 48 0.36 -14.65 -7.50
N PRO A 49 0.11 -14.87 -6.18
CA PRO A 49 0.50 -13.91 -5.14
C PRO A 49 2.01 -13.71 -5.03
N ASN A 50 2.83 -14.71 -5.34
CA ASN A 50 4.29 -14.57 -5.33
C ASN A 50 4.77 -13.67 -6.48
N ALA A 51 4.17 -13.80 -7.67
CA ALA A 51 4.48 -12.95 -8.81
C ALA A 51 4.07 -11.50 -8.53
N PHE A 52 2.88 -11.29 -7.97
CA PHE A 52 2.41 -9.98 -7.52
C PHE A 52 3.38 -9.34 -6.51
N HIS A 53 3.75 -10.05 -5.44
CA HIS A 53 4.68 -9.50 -4.43
C HIS A 53 6.07 -9.19 -5.01
N ARG A 54 6.57 -10.00 -5.94
CA ARG A 54 7.85 -9.72 -6.62
C ARG A 54 7.78 -8.44 -7.43
N LYS A 55 6.70 -8.24 -8.21
CA LYS A 55 6.48 -7.01 -8.98
C LYS A 55 6.38 -5.79 -8.05
N LEU A 56 5.56 -5.90 -7.00
CA LEU A 56 5.36 -4.85 -6.00
C LEU A 56 6.67 -4.44 -5.32
N LEU A 57 7.48 -5.40 -4.88
CA LEU A 57 8.73 -5.12 -4.17
C LEU A 57 9.81 -4.54 -5.10
N ALA A 58 9.85 -4.97 -6.36
CA ALA A 58 10.75 -4.41 -7.37
C ALA A 58 10.50 -2.91 -7.61
N GLU A 59 9.26 -2.44 -7.40
CA GLU A 59 8.84 -1.05 -7.59
C GLU A 59 8.53 -0.33 -6.28
N SER A 60 8.98 -0.87 -5.14
CA SER A 60 8.66 -0.38 -3.79
C SER A 60 9.09 1.06 -3.49
N LEU A 61 9.98 1.62 -4.31
CA LEU A 61 10.43 3.02 -4.22
C LEU A 61 9.48 4.00 -4.92
N PHE A 62 8.51 3.51 -5.69
CA PHE A 62 7.58 4.37 -6.42
C PHE A 62 6.51 4.94 -5.49
N PRO A 63 6.08 6.20 -5.72
CA PRO A 63 4.89 6.70 -5.05
C PRO A 63 3.66 5.87 -5.47
N ILE A 64 2.66 5.80 -4.59
CA ILE A 64 1.48 4.92 -4.74
C ILE A 64 0.78 5.04 -6.11
N PRO A 65 0.58 6.24 -6.72
CA PRO A 65 -0.04 6.33 -8.04
C PRO A 65 0.75 5.62 -9.14
N GLN A 66 2.07 5.80 -9.17
CA GLN A 66 2.95 5.14 -10.14
C GLN A 66 2.99 3.62 -9.91
N LEU A 67 3.01 3.20 -8.64
CA LEU A 67 2.96 1.77 -8.30
C LEU A 67 1.65 1.13 -8.79
N ARG A 68 0.51 1.85 -8.65
CA ARG A 68 -0.78 1.39 -9.14
C ARG A 68 -0.82 1.20 -10.65
N GLU A 69 -0.28 2.17 -11.39
CA GLU A 69 -0.18 2.08 -12.84
C GLU A 69 0.69 0.89 -13.27
N ALA A 70 1.84 0.70 -12.63
CA ALA A 70 2.75 -0.38 -12.97
C ALA A 70 2.19 -1.78 -12.64
N ILE A 71 1.44 -1.92 -11.55
CA ILE A 71 0.71 -3.16 -11.22
C ILE A 71 -0.43 -3.40 -12.21
N LEU A 72 -1.16 -2.36 -12.61
CA LEU A 72 -2.21 -2.47 -13.62
C LEU A 72 -1.63 -2.99 -14.94
N LEU A 73 -0.58 -2.35 -15.45
CA LEU A 73 0.11 -2.74 -16.69
C LEU A 73 0.61 -4.18 -16.61
N TRP A 74 1.30 -4.54 -15.52
CA TRP A 74 1.73 -5.91 -15.29
C TRP A 74 0.56 -6.91 -15.33
N SER A 75 -0.56 -6.60 -14.68
CA SER A 75 -1.73 -7.50 -14.68
C SER A 75 -2.40 -7.62 -16.04
N LEU A 76 -2.29 -6.62 -16.92
CA LEU A 76 -2.78 -6.68 -18.29
C LEU A 76 -1.88 -7.58 -19.16
N ASP A 77 -0.57 -7.55 -18.93
CA ASP A 77 0.40 -8.40 -19.63
C ASP A 77 0.30 -9.89 -19.27
N GLN A 78 -0.47 -10.25 -18.23
CA GLN A 78 -0.67 -11.63 -17.77
C GLN A 78 -1.99 -12.27 -18.25
N LEU A 79 -2.86 -11.50 -18.93
CA LEU A 79 -4.10 -12.00 -19.55
C LEU A 79 -3.80 -12.66 -20.90
#